data_AF-A0A1C5WF16-F1
#
_entry.id   AF-A0A1C5WF16-F1
#
_cell.length_a   1.000
_cell.length_b   1.000
_cell.length_c   1.000
_cell.angle_alpha   90.00
_cell.angle_beta   90.00
_cell.angle_gamma   90.00
#
_symmetry.space_group_name_H-M   'P 1'
#
loop_
_entity.id
_entity.type
_entity.pdbx_description
1 polymer ?
#
loop_
_entity_poly.entity_id
_entity_poly.type
_entity_poly.pdbx_seq_one_letter_code
_entity_poly.pdbx_strand_id
1 'polypeptide(L)'
;MKRRFVTKQYDQVNFVPIEIPDHLKDYADSLRLLNGIPLTYLLSDVSELPKESIRFFYVDINWTDALVDGAFSIGRVCRQECTADKVLLRKAAESRDYMETPRMKRMHSNHKKKCLKKFREKPEDYNLISGFIMHSQLAARMKGLHVYGFDKAGALEEEKGEQIPILRMETIADDVLLCLFSGDVQEILVEEPKTGLCFGASSVERHGNKITRSIDLRSAQDDSDLGKRICSFCIDDFTDDNGRIHAEKLAYSVGTQLKNYGKLGNDEISSSRFAFEMIAAAHRAKFKRSSGEV
;
A
#
# COMPACT_ATOMS: atom_id res chain seq x y z
N MET A 1 53.25 -40.37 -17.91
CA MET A 1 52.26 -40.85 -16.91
C MET A 1 51.09 -39.87 -16.88
N LYS A 2 50.03 -40.09 -17.67
CA LYS A 2 48.87 -39.19 -17.74
C LYS A 2 47.96 -39.48 -16.54
N ARG A 3 47.84 -38.53 -15.60
CA ARG A 3 46.89 -38.63 -14.48
C ARG A 3 45.47 -38.52 -15.06
N ARG A 4 44.73 -39.63 -15.06
CA ARG A 4 43.28 -39.63 -15.30
C ARG A 4 42.61 -38.98 -14.10
N PHE A 5 42.08 -37.77 -14.28
CA PHE A 5 41.09 -37.24 -13.34
C PHE A 5 39.84 -38.11 -13.46
N VAL A 6 39.54 -38.87 -12.41
CA VAL A 6 38.27 -39.56 -12.28
C VAL A 6 37.25 -38.48 -11.93
N THR A 7 36.58 -37.93 -12.93
CA THR A 7 35.38 -37.12 -12.74
C THR A 7 34.28 -38.09 -12.29
N LYS A 8 34.15 -38.30 -10.98
CA LYS A 8 32.95 -38.97 -10.45
C LYS A 8 31.77 -38.05 -10.75
N GLN A 9 30.92 -38.42 -11.70
CA GLN A 9 29.56 -37.91 -11.75
C GLN A 9 28.91 -38.28 -10.42
N TYR A 10 28.60 -37.26 -9.61
CA TYR A 10 27.74 -37.42 -8.45
C TYR A 10 26.29 -37.50 -8.97
N ASP A 11 25.99 -38.58 -9.70
CA ASP A 11 24.62 -38.94 -9.99
C ASP A 11 24.01 -39.49 -8.70
N GLN A 12 22.95 -38.80 -8.25
CA GLN A 12 22.03 -39.23 -7.20
C GLN A 12 22.64 -39.29 -5.80
N VAL A 13 22.89 -38.12 -5.21
CA VAL A 13 22.69 -38.00 -3.76
C VAL A 13 21.22 -38.32 -3.54
N ASN A 14 20.91 -39.47 -2.92
CA ASN A 14 19.58 -39.77 -2.39
C ASN A 14 19.28 -38.70 -1.33
N PHE A 15 18.77 -37.55 -1.77
CA PHE A 15 18.22 -36.55 -0.89
C PHE A 15 16.99 -37.19 -0.26
N VAL A 16 17.11 -37.60 1.01
CA VAL A 16 15.93 -37.70 1.85
C VAL A 16 15.34 -36.29 1.85
N PRO A 17 14.13 -36.07 1.33
CA PRO A 17 13.52 -34.76 1.36
C PRO A 17 13.37 -34.40 2.84
N ILE A 18 14.23 -33.48 3.30
CA ILE A 18 14.12 -32.95 4.64
C ILE A 18 12.89 -32.07 4.61
N GLU A 19 11.82 -32.50 5.28
CA GLU A 19 10.68 -31.63 5.53
C GLU A 19 11.15 -30.49 6.43
N ILE A 20 11.32 -29.31 5.83
CA ILE A 20 11.73 -28.11 6.56
C ILE A 20 10.59 -27.74 7.52
N PRO A 21 10.85 -27.64 8.83
CA PRO A 21 9.84 -27.18 9.79
C PRO A 21 9.27 -25.82 9.41
N ASP A 22 7.96 -25.63 9.60
CA ASP A 22 7.27 -24.43 9.12
C ASP A 22 7.79 -23.13 9.76
N HIS A 23 8.24 -23.18 11.02
CA HIS A 23 8.83 -22.02 11.68
C HIS A 23 10.13 -21.53 10.99
N LEU A 24 10.92 -22.43 10.38
CA LEU A 24 12.11 -22.04 9.62
C LEU A 24 11.73 -21.42 8.27
N LYS A 25 10.64 -21.89 7.65
CA LYS A 25 10.10 -21.27 6.44
C LYS A 25 9.60 -19.85 6.74
N ASP A 26 8.82 -19.70 7.82
CA ASP A 26 8.33 -18.40 8.28
C ASP A 26 9.48 -17.45 8.65
N TYR A 27 10.55 -17.97 9.26
CA TYR A 27 11.75 -17.18 9.55
C TYR A 27 12.47 -16.72 8.29
N ALA A 28 12.69 -17.62 7.32
CA ALA A 28 13.28 -17.26 6.02
C ALA A 28 12.43 -16.19 5.30
N ASP A 29 11.11 -16.30 5.36
CA ASP A 29 10.18 -15.32 4.79
C ASP A 29 10.27 -13.98 5.49
N SER A 30 10.39 -14.02 6.81
CA SER A 30 10.56 -12.81 7.60
C SER A 30 11.80 -12.03 7.16
N LEU A 31 12.92 -12.72 6.92
CA LEU A 31 14.18 -12.12 6.46
C LEU A 31 14.07 -11.56 5.03
N ARG A 32 13.45 -12.30 4.10
CA ARG A 32 13.22 -11.82 2.71
C ARG A 32 12.35 -10.59 2.64
N LEU A 33 11.38 -10.48 3.56
CA LEU A 33 10.54 -9.29 3.70
C LEU A 33 11.21 -8.18 4.53
N LEU A 34 12.51 -8.29 4.82
CA LEU A 34 13.31 -7.31 5.57
C LEU A 34 12.83 -7.09 7.01
N ASN A 35 12.16 -8.07 7.62
CA ASN A 35 11.73 -7.94 9.01
C ASN A 35 12.92 -8.01 9.95
N GLY A 36 12.91 -7.16 10.99
CA GLY A 36 14.00 -7.10 11.97
C GLY A 36 15.27 -6.40 11.48
N ILE A 37 15.28 -5.85 10.26
CA ILE A 37 16.39 -5.03 9.75
C ILE A 37 16.14 -3.57 10.18
N PRO A 38 17.05 -2.96 10.96
CA PRO A 38 16.92 -1.56 11.33
C PRO A 38 16.88 -0.63 10.11
N LEU A 39 16.08 0.44 10.19
CA LEU A 39 15.91 1.42 9.10
C LEU A 39 17.25 2.00 8.60
N THR A 40 18.23 2.17 9.50
CA THR A 40 19.57 2.67 9.16
C THR A 40 20.33 1.76 8.19
N TYR A 41 19.96 0.48 8.06
CA TYR A 41 20.54 -0.42 7.05
C TYR A 41 19.76 -0.43 5.73
N LEU A 42 18.56 0.13 5.70
CA LEU A 42 17.72 0.22 4.50
C LEU A 42 17.97 1.51 3.70
N LEU A 43 18.52 2.53 4.36
CA LEU A 43 18.87 3.82 3.76
C LEU A 43 20.39 3.96 3.70
N SER A 44 20.89 4.59 2.64
CA SER A 44 22.33 4.90 2.57
C SER A 44 22.65 6.11 3.44
N ASP A 45 21.75 7.10 3.44
CA ASP A 45 21.82 8.30 4.28
C ASP A 45 20.42 8.68 4.80
N VAL A 46 20.36 9.22 6.01
CA VAL A 46 19.13 9.72 6.65
C VAL A 46 18.55 10.90 5.87
N SER A 47 19.40 11.66 5.18
CA SER A 47 18.97 12.78 4.32
C SER A 47 18.12 12.33 3.11
N GLU A 48 18.19 11.05 2.74
CA GLU A 48 17.43 10.50 1.61
C GLU A 48 15.92 10.49 1.88
N LEU A 49 15.51 10.48 3.15
CA LEU A 49 14.12 10.40 3.58
C LEU A 49 13.69 11.61 4.43
N PRO A 50 13.61 12.82 3.84
CA PRO A 50 13.17 14.01 4.56
C PRO A 50 11.70 13.90 5.00
N LYS A 51 11.29 14.77 5.93
CA LYS A 51 9.89 14.82 6.39
C LYS A 51 8.94 15.16 5.24
N GLU A 52 7.77 14.50 5.24
CA GLU A 52 6.75 14.61 4.20
C GLU A 52 7.27 14.25 2.80
N SER A 53 7.94 13.10 2.70
CA SER A 53 8.46 12.58 1.44
C SER A 53 8.16 11.09 1.23
N ILE A 54 8.20 10.67 -0.03
CA ILE A 54 8.05 9.28 -0.46
C ILE A 54 9.18 8.91 -1.41
N ARG A 55 9.78 7.74 -1.19
CA ARG A 55 10.87 7.18 -2.00
C ARG A 55 10.48 5.81 -2.51
N PHE A 56 10.67 5.59 -3.79
CA PHE A 56 10.43 4.30 -4.45
C PHE A 56 11.77 3.58 -4.62
N PHE A 57 11.78 2.27 -4.46
CA PHE A 57 13.00 1.46 -4.57
C PHE A 57 12.69 0.04 -5.05
N TYR A 58 13.75 -0.67 -5.43
CA TYR A 58 13.73 -2.11 -5.64
C TYR A 58 14.57 -2.80 -4.58
N VAL A 59 14.17 -4.01 -4.21
CA VAL A 59 14.98 -4.87 -3.34
C VAL A 59 15.93 -5.67 -4.21
N ASP A 60 17.24 -5.61 -3.91
CA ASP A 60 18.21 -6.49 -4.53
C ASP A 60 18.05 -7.92 -3.97
N ILE A 61 17.69 -8.83 -4.86
CA ILE A 61 17.42 -10.22 -4.50
C ILE A 61 18.69 -10.93 -4.08
N ASN A 62 19.82 -10.60 -4.69
CA ASN A 62 21.11 -11.17 -4.31
C ASN A 62 21.45 -10.79 -2.86
N TRP A 63 21.07 -9.60 -2.41
CA TRP A 63 21.26 -9.19 -1.01
C TRP A 63 20.35 -9.97 -0.08
N THR A 64 19.07 -10.14 -0.42
CA THR A 64 18.15 -10.93 0.41
C THR A 64 18.52 -12.41 0.44
N ASP A 65 18.98 -12.98 -0.67
CA ASP A 65 19.47 -14.35 -0.74
C ASP A 65 20.78 -14.51 0.05
N ALA A 66 21.69 -13.54 0.00
CA ALA A 66 22.89 -13.53 0.83
C ALA A 66 22.56 -13.42 2.33
N LEU A 67 21.55 -12.62 2.70
CA LEU A 67 21.08 -12.48 4.07
C LEU A 67 20.52 -13.81 4.60
N VAL A 68 19.67 -14.47 3.81
CA VAL A 68 19.11 -15.79 4.14
C VAL A 68 20.23 -16.84 4.20
N ASP A 69 21.13 -16.86 3.21
CA ASP A 69 22.29 -17.76 3.17
C ASP A 69 23.18 -17.60 4.41
N GLY A 70 23.41 -16.37 4.85
CA GLY A 70 24.15 -16.05 6.06
C GLY A 70 23.45 -16.53 7.32
N ALA A 71 22.14 -16.32 7.44
CA ALA A 71 21.35 -16.76 8.60
C ALA A 71 21.36 -18.28 8.76
N PHE A 72 21.32 -19.03 7.67
CA PHE A 72 21.38 -20.50 7.67
C PHE A 72 22.82 -21.06 7.59
N SER A 73 23.86 -20.21 7.64
CA SER A 73 25.25 -20.63 7.50
C SER A 73 25.87 -21.26 8.76
N ILE A 74 25.23 -21.10 9.93
CA ILE A 74 25.83 -21.43 11.24
C ILE A 74 26.10 -22.94 11.44
N GLY A 75 25.49 -23.80 10.64
CA GLY A 75 25.68 -25.26 10.67
C GLY A 75 26.66 -25.80 9.61
N ARG A 76 27.26 -24.94 8.78
CA ARG A 76 28.11 -25.38 7.65
C ARG A 76 29.52 -25.70 8.14
N VAL A 77 29.99 -26.92 7.85
CA VAL A 77 31.34 -27.38 8.17
C VAL A 77 32.19 -27.45 6.89
N CYS A 78 31.60 -27.87 5.77
CA CYS A 78 32.32 -28.08 4.51
C CYS A 78 31.75 -27.28 3.33
N ARG A 79 32.59 -27.05 2.30
CA ARG A 79 32.18 -26.35 1.07
C ARG A 79 31.04 -27.06 0.33
N GLN A 80 31.02 -28.39 0.37
CA GLN A 80 29.98 -29.22 -0.25
C GLN A 80 28.60 -28.94 0.38
N GLU A 81 28.53 -28.78 1.69
CA GLU A 81 27.30 -28.44 2.42
C GLU A 81 26.81 -27.05 2.04
N CYS A 82 27.73 -26.08 1.97
CA CYS A 82 27.43 -24.73 1.49
C CYS A 82 26.82 -24.74 0.07
N THR A 83 27.35 -25.54 -0.85
CA THR A 83 26.78 -25.65 -2.20
C THR A 83 25.42 -26.36 -2.21
N ALA A 84 25.24 -27.39 -1.40
CA ALA A 84 23.97 -28.12 -1.31
C ALA A 84 22.86 -27.23 -0.71
N ASP A 85 23.15 -26.54 0.40
CA ASP A 85 22.21 -25.63 1.06
C ASP A 85 21.73 -24.52 0.14
N LYS A 86 22.65 -23.90 -0.63
CA LYS A 86 22.29 -22.84 -1.58
C LYS A 86 21.29 -23.31 -2.62
N VAL A 87 21.48 -24.53 -3.15
CA VAL A 87 20.56 -25.11 -4.13
C VAL A 87 19.21 -25.43 -3.47
N LEU A 88 19.21 -25.94 -2.23
CA LEU A 88 17.99 -26.27 -1.48
C LEU A 88 17.18 -25.01 -1.14
N LEU A 89 17.82 -23.96 -0.64
CA LEU A 89 17.18 -22.68 -0.32
C LEU A 89 16.57 -22.02 -1.56
N ARG A 90 17.28 -22.07 -2.69
CA ARG A 90 16.75 -21.57 -3.97
C ARG A 90 15.54 -22.36 -4.45
N LYS A 91 15.59 -23.70 -4.41
CA LYS A 91 14.43 -24.54 -4.76
C LYS A 91 13.24 -24.32 -3.84
N ALA A 92 13.47 -24.10 -2.55
CA ALA A 92 12.41 -23.78 -1.59
C ALA A 92 11.77 -22.38 -1.82
N ALA A 93 12.40 -21.52 -2.62
CA ALA A 93 11.84 -20.24 -3.05
C ALA A 93 10.90 -20.39 -4.26
N GLU A 94 11.22 -21.29 -5.18
CA GLU A 94 10.55 -21.45 -6.49
C GLU A 94 9.13 -22.03 -6.39
N SER A 95 8.80 -22.74 -5.30
CA SER A 95 7.53 -23.47 -5.14
C SER A 95 6.49 -22.74 -4.27
N ARG A 96 6.54 -21.41 -4.18
CA ARG A 96 5.74 -20.65 -3.21
C ARG A 96 4.50 -19.99 -3.82
N ASP A 97 3.37 -20.28 -3.18
CA ASP A 97 2.09 -19.61 -3.44
C ASP A 97 1.91 -18.38 -2.55
N TYR A 98 1.30 -17.32 -3.10
CA TYR A 98 0.92 -16.10 -2.37
C TYR A 98 0.07 -16.37 -1.12
N MET A 99 -0.66 -17.49 -1.13
CA MET A 99 -1.44 -18.04 -0.02
C MET A 99 -0.64 -18.21 1.29
N GLU A 100 0.64 -18.55 1.15
CA GLU A 100 1.53 -18.94 2.24
C GLU A 100 2.31 -17.77 2.84
N THR A 101 2.09 -16.55 2.34
CA THR A 101 2.77 -15.36 2.85
C THR A 101 2.47 -15.08 4.32
N PRO A 102 3.44 -14.53 5.07
CA PRO A 102 3.21 -14.05 6.44
C PRO A 102 2.02 -13.10 6.56
N ARG A 103 1.79 -12.25 5.54
CA ARG A 103 0.65 -11.34 5.48
C ARG A 103 -0.68 -12.10 5.37
N MET A 104 -0.78 -13.09 4.50
CA MET A 104 -2.00 -13.91 4.34
C MET A 104 -2.27 -14.81 5.55
N LYS A 105 -1.24 -15.28 6.24
CA LYS A 105 -1.37 -16.08 7.48
C LYS A 105 -1.97 -15.27 8.62
N ARG A 106 -1.61 -13.99 8.74
CA ARG A 106 -2.13 -13.06 9.79
C ARG A 106 -3.47 -12.43 9.43
N MET A 107 -3.91 -12.53 8.19
CA MET A 107 -5.11 -11.87 7.68
C MET A 107 -6.40 -12.57 8.16
N HIS A 108 -7.39 -11.78 8.58
CA HIS A 108 -8.70 -12.29 8.93
C HIS A 108 -9.36 -13.05 7.75
N SER A 109 -10.01 -14.17 8.05
CA SER A 109 -10.56 -15.12 7.05
C SER A 109 -11.43 -14.47 5.97
N ASN A 110 -12.31 -13.53 6.35
CA ASN A 110 -13.18 -12.81 5.40
C ASN A 110 -12.39 -11.91 4.44
N HIS A 111 -11.36 -11.22 4.95
CA HIS A 111 -10.52 -10.37 4.11
C HIS A 111 -9.61 -11.23 3.22
N LYS A 112 -9.08 -12.33 3.77
CA LYS A 112 -8.29 -13.33 3.06
C LYS A 112 -9.05 -13.84 1.84
N LYS A 113 -10.28 -14.34 1.97
CA LYS A 113 -11.09 -14.81 0.83
C LYS A 113 -11.21 -13.77 -0.31
N LYS A 114 -11.39 -12.50 0.04
CA LYS A 114 -11.49 -11.40 -0.94
C LYS A 114 -10.16 -11.15 -1.66
N CYS A 115 -9.05 -11.13 -0.94
CA CYS A 115 -7.71 -11.01 -1.52
C CYS A 115 -7.39 -12.21 -2.43
N LEU A 116 -7.67 -13.43 -1.99
CA LEU A 116 -7.39 -14.63 -2.77
C LEU A 116 -8.19 -14.71 -4.06
N LYS A 117 -9.45 -14.27 -4.06
CA LYS A 117 -10.23 -14.17 -5.30
C LYS A 117 -9.57 -13.26 -6.33
N LYS A 118 -8.83 -12.23 -5.90
CA LYS A 118 -8.14 -11.28 -6.79
C LYS A 118 -6.78 -11.78 -7.28
N PHE A 119 -6.04 -12.53 -6.45
CA PHE A 119 -4.63 -12.89 -6.71
C PHE A 119 -4.40 -14.41 -6.91
N ARG A 120 -5.47 -15.18 -7.16
CA ARG A 120 -5.46 -16.65 -7.14
C ARG A 120 -4.53 -17.33 -8.13
N GLU A 121 -4.11 -16.62 -9.19
CA GLU A 121 -3.37 -17.18 -10.32
C GLU A 121 -1.97 -16.57 -10.47
N LYS A 122 -1.54 -15.72 -9.53
CA LYS A 122 -0.21 -15.10 -9.58
C LYS A 122 0.77 -15.87 -8.70
N PRO A 123 1.74 -16.60 -9.29
CA PRO A 123 2.84 -17.14 -8.50
C PRO A 123 3.64 -16.00 -7.88
N GLU A 124 4.16 -16.21 -6.67
CA GLU A 124 5.09 -15.27 -6.06
C GLU A 124 6.46 -15.44 -6.67
N ASP A 125 6.75 -14.59 -7.63
CA ASP A 125 8.12 -14.41 -8.07
C ASP A 125 8.77 -13.37 -7.15
N TYR A 126 9.48 -13.83 -6.12
CA TYR A 126 10.50 -13.02 -5.40
C TYR A 126 11.62 -12.52 -6.34
N ASN A 127 11.50 -12.76 -7.66
CA ASN A 127 12.39 -12.29 -8.72
C ASN A 127 12.30 -10.78 -8.97
N LEU A 128 11.22 -10.11 -8.55
CA LEU A 128 11.14 -8.67 -8.64
C LEU A 128 10.28 -8.11 -7.52
N ILE A 129 10.93 -7.43 -6.58
CA ILE A 129 10.26 -6.78 -5.46
C ILE A 129 10.48 -5.28 -5.58
N SER A 130 9.39 -4.55 -5.79
CA SER A 130 9.37 -3.10 -5.71
C SER A 130 8.74 -2.66 -4.38
N GLY A 131 9.07 -1.47 -3.94
CA GLY A 131 8.53 -0.93 -2.72
C GLY A 131 8.63 0.58 -2.64
N PHE A 132 8.07 1.11 -1.56
CA PHE A 132 8.29 2.49 -1.19
C PHE A 132 8.46 2.63 0.32
N ILE A 133 9.21 3.67 0.68
CA ILE A 133 9.29 4.20 2.04
C ILE A 133 8.65 5.58 2.02
N MET A 134 7.69 5.81 2.90
CA MET A 134 7.02 7.09 3.05
C MET A 134 7.24 7.60 4.47
N HIS A 135 7.79 8.80 4.58
CA HIS A 135 7.98 9.52 5.84
C HIS A 135 6.98 10.65 5.90
N SER A 136 5.89 10.46 6.65
CA SER A 136 4.79 11.41 6.73
C SER A 136 4.05 11.29 8.06
N GLN A 137 3.63 12.43 8.61
CA GLN A 137 2.76 12.46 9.79
C GLN A 137 1.43 11.71 9.57
N LEU A 138 1.01 11.51 8.32
CA LEU A 138 -0.17 10.70 8.01
C LEU A 138 -0.04 9.26 8.52
N ALA A 139 1.15 8.65 8.40
CA ALA A 139 1.41 7.28 8.86
C ALA A 139 1.26 7.16 10.39
N ALA A 140 1.69 8.19 11.13
CA ALA A 140 1.59 8.26 12.58
C ALA A 140 0.14 8.48 13.06
N ARG A 141 -0.57 9.40 12.39
CA ARG A 141 -1.92 9.83 12.80
C ARG A 141 -3.01 8.83 12.41
N MET A 142 -2.87 8.18 11.25
CA MET A 142 -3.89 7.30 10.70
C MET A 142 -3.45 5.85 10.74
N LYS A 143 -3.84 5.15 11.81
CA LYS A 143 -3.70 3.69 11.86
C LYS A 143 -4.69 3.04 10.89
N GLY A 144 -4.18 2.25 9.95
CA GLY A 144 -5.01 1.51 8.98
C GLY A 144 -5.15 2.15 7.60
N LEU A 145 -4.20 2.99 7.19
CA LEU A 145 -4.11 3.46 5.80
C LEU A 145 -4.26 2.29 4.81
N HIS A 146 -5.00 2.53 3.74
CA HIS A 146 -5.13 1.58 2.64
C HIS A 146 -4.14 1.96 1.55
N VAL A 147 -3.33 0.99 1.13
CA VAL A 147 -2.37 1.16 0.04
C VAL A 147 -2.70 0.18 -1.07
N TYR A 148 -2.66 0.66 -2.30
CA TYR A 148 -2.82 -0.13 -3.51
C TYR A 148 -1.67 0.21 -4.47
N GLY A 149 -1.06 -0.82 -5.08
CA GLY A 149 -0.04 -0.66 -6.11
C GLY A 149 -0.53 -1.22 -7.44
N PHE A 150 -0.15 -0.55 -8.53
CA PHE A 150 -0.51 -0.91 -9.90
C PHE A 150 0.75 -1.01 -10.78
N ASP A 151 0.67 -1.87 -11.77
CA ASP A 151 1.73 -2.17 -12.75
C ASP A 151 1.98 -1.03 -13.75
N LYS A 152 0.95 -0.24 -14.08
CA LYS A 152 1.01 0.85 -15.05
C LYS A 152 0.68 2.20 -14.41
N ALA A 153 1.28 3.26 -14.95
CA ALA A 153 0.88 4.63 -14.65
C ALA A 153 -0.46 4.95 -15.33
N GLY A 154 -1.40 5.56 -14.60
CA GLY A 154 -2.73 5.90 -15.12
C GLY A 154 -3.79 4.80 -14.96
N ALA A 155 -3.49 3.73 -14.20
CA ALA A 155 -4.32 2.55 -14.00
C ALA A 155 -5.78 2.81 -13.52
N LEU A 156 -6.06 4.01 -13.02
CA LEU A 156 -7.35 4.40 -12.46
C LEU A 156 -8.22 5.25 -13.40
N GLU A 157 -7.65 5.82 -14.47
CA GLU A 157 -8.32 6.85 -15.27
C GLU A 157 -8.80 6.35 -16.64
N GLU A 158 -8.10 5.44 -17.32
CA GLU A 158 -8.47 5.01 -18.69
C GLU A 158 -8.21 3.52 -18.99
N GLU A 159 -7.14 2.93 -18.47
CA GLU A 159 -6.87 1.50 -18.55
C GLU A 159 -6.88 0.92 -17.13
N LYS A 160 -7.69 -0.11 -16.84
CA LYS A 160 -7.61 -0.82 -15.56
C LYS A 160 -6.25 -1.51 -15.46
N GLY A 161 -5.27 -0.82 -14.87
CA GLY A 161 -3.99 -1.45 -14.52
C GLY A 161 -4.22 -2.58 -13.52
N GLU A 162 -3.36 -3.58 -13.57
CA GLU A 162 -3.53 -4.73 -12.71
C GLU A 162 -2.99 -4.42 -11.32
N GLN A 163 -3.77 -4.77 -10.29
CA GLN A 163 -3.31 -4.59 -8.93
C GLN A 163 -2.15 -5.56 -8.67
N ILE A 164 -1.09 -5.06 -8.04
CA ILE A 164 0.05 -5.88 -7.63
C ILE A 164 -0.13 -6.31 -6.16
N PRO A 165 0.12 -7.59 -5.83
CA PRO A 165 0.01 -8.08 -4.47
C PRO A 165 1.04 -7.42 -3.52
N ILE A 166 0.59 -7.07 -2.33
CA ILE A 166 1.41 -6.51 -1.26
C ILE A 166 2.00 -7.67 -0.45
N LEU A 167 3.34 -7.71 -0.36
CA LEU A 167 4.08 -8.67 0.44
C LEU A 167 4.18 -8.23 1.91
N ARG A 168 4.54 -6.96 2.13
CA ARG A 168 4.69 -6.37 3.46
C ARG A 168 4.16 -4.94 3.45
N MET A 169 3.45 -4.55 4.49
CA MET A 169 3.06 -3.17 4.74
C MET A 169 3.07 -2.95 6.24
N GLU A 170 3.95 -2.09 6.72
CA GLU A 170 4.18 -1.89 8.14
C GLU A 170 4.78 -0.51 8.43
N THR A 171 4.37 0.09 9.54
CA THR A 171 5.01 1.27 10.11
C THR A 171 6.27 0.83 10.87
N ILE A 172 7.44 1.07 10.28
CA ILE A 172 8.74 0.63 10.84
C ILE A 172 9.33 1.66 11.82
N ALA A 173 8.82 2.89 11.80
CA ALA A 173 9.02 3.93 12.80
C ALA A 173 7.72 4.71 13.00
N ASP A 174 7.70 5.71 13.89
CA ASP A 174 6.48 6.45 14.27
C ASP A 174 5.77 7.07 13.05
N ASP A 175 6.51 7.64 12.11
CA ASP A 175 6.02 8.33 10.92
C ASP A 175 6.56 7.75 9.61
N VAL A 176 7.17 6.55 9.65
CA VAL A 176 7.75 5.88 8.48
C VAL A 176 6.99 4.60 8.14
N LEU A 177 6.33 4.62 6.98
CA LEU A 177 5.62 3.49 6.39
C LEU A 177 6.50 2.81 5.33
N LEU A 178 6.71 1.51 5.48
CA LEU A 178 7.35 0.64 4.50
C LEU A 178 6.29 -0.22 3.82
N CYS A 179 6.32 -0.29 2.50
CA CYS A 179 5.48 -1.21 1.73
C CYS A 179 6.30 -1.91 0.63
N LEU A 180 6.14 -3.22 0.52
CA LEU A 180 6.78 -4.10 -0.46
C LEU A 180 5.70 -4.80 -1.30
N PHE A 181 5.96 -4.92 -2.60
CA PHE A 181 5.08 -5.52 -3.59
C PHE A 181 5.82 -6.62 -4.35
N SER A 182 5.09 -7.67 -4.75
CA SER A 182 5.61 -8.75 -5.59
C SER A 182 5.38 -8.41 -7.06
N GLY A 183 6.27 -7.59 -7.63
CA GLY A 183 6.22 -7.10 -8.99
C GLY A 183 6.77 -5.67 -9.12
N ASP A 184 6.73 -5.12 -10.32
CA ASP A 184 7.12 -3.73 -10.59
C ASP A 184 5.93 -2.77 -10.45
N VAL A 185 5.97 -1.90 -9.44
CA VAL A 185 4.92 -0.91 -9.19
C VAL A 185 5.29 0.43 -9.81
N GLN A 186 4.40 0.91 -10.67
CA GLN A 186 4.53 2.21 -11.34
C GLN A 186 3.61 3.28 -10.75
N GLU A 187 2.49 2.87 -10.13
CA GLU A 187 1.54 3.78 -9.51
C GLU A 187 1.09 3.27 -8.15
N ILE A 188 1.04 4.17 -7.17
CA ILE A 188 0.61 3.88 -5.80
C ILE A 188 -0.54 4.80 -5.43
N LEU A 189 -1.60 4.19 -4.90
CA LEU A 189 -2.75 4.86 -4.34
C LEU A 189 -2.73 4.66 -2.82
N VAL A 190 -2.65 5.76 -2.09
CA VAL A 190 -2.82 5.78 -0.63
C VAL A 190 -4.20 6.37 -0.34
N GLU A 191 -5.03 5.62 0.37
CA GLU A 191 -6.38 5.99 0.75
C GLU A 191 -6.51 5.98 2.28
N GLU A 192 -7.23 6.96 2.81
CA GLU A 192 -7.57 7.00 4.23
C GLU A 192 -8.37 5.75 4.65
N PRO A 193 -8.25 5.30 5.90
CA PRO A 193 -9.04 4.18 6.39
C PRO A 193 -10.54 4.47 6.23
N LYS A 194 -11.29 3.49 5.71
CA LYS A 194 -12.76 3.59 5.52
C LYS A 194 -13.53 3.36 6.81
N THR A 195 -12.98 3.80 7.93
CA THR A 195 -13.53 3.59 9.26
C THR A 195 -13.91 4.95 9.84
N GLY A 196 -15.22 5.24 9.86
CA GLY A 196 -15.76 6.48 10.39
C GLY A 196 -16.48 7.32 9.33
N LEU A 197 -17.38 8.17 9.79
CA LEU A 197 -17.98 9.22 8.98
C LEU A 197 -17.09 10.46 9.11
N CYS A 198 -16.47 10.86 8.00
CA CYS A 198 -15.72 12.12 7.93
C CYS A 198 -16.69 13.25 7.63
N PHE A 199 -16.63 14.33 8.41
CA PHE A 199 -17.36 15.56 8.15
C PHE A 199 -16.35 16.70 8.00
N GLY A 200 -16.49 17.52 6.96
CA GLY A 200 -15.59 18.65 6.77
C GLY A 200 -15.50 19.13 5.32
N ALA A 201 -14.57 20.05 5.09
CA ALA A 201 -14.27 20.57 3.76
C ALA A 201 -13.65 19.48 2.88
N SER A 202 -14.16 19.31 1.66
CA SER A 202 -13.62 18.36 0.68
C SER A 202 -12.38 18.91 -0.02
N SER A 203 -12.29 20.23 -0.20
CA SER A 203 -11.13 20.92 -0.76
C SER A 203 -10.68 22.08 0.13
N VAL A 204 -9.35 22.25 0.19
CA VAL A 204 -8.70 23.37 0.86
C VAL A 204 -7.73 23.99 -0.14
N GLU A 205 -8.04 25.20 -0.58
CA GLU A 205 -7.21 25.96 -1.51
C GLU A 205 -6.49 27.08 -0.75
N ARG A 206 -5.21 27.27 -1.03
CA ARG A 206 -4.42 28.34 -0.42
C ARG A 206 -4.02 29.36 -1.48
N HIS A 207 -4.64 30.53 -1.42
CA HIS A 207 -4.28 31.69 -2.23
C HIS A 207 -3.51 32.70 -1.37
N GLY A 208 -2.18 32.62 -1.40
CA GLY A 208 -1.30 33.43 -0.57
C GLY A 208 -1.48 33.15 0.93
N ASN A 209 -2.00 34.14 1.67
CA ASN A 209 -2.33 34.02 3.09
C ASN A 209 -3.77 33.61 3.37
N LYS A 210 -4.66 33.58 2.36
CA LYS A 210 -6.05 33.17 2.55
C LYS A 210 -6.18 31.67 2.28
N ILE A 211 -6.72 30.94 3.25
CA ILE A 211 -7.10 29.54 3.13
C ILE A 211 -8.60 29.52 2.86
N THR A 212 -9.00 29.00 1.71
CA THR A 212 -10.41 28.82 1.36
C THR A 212 -10.82 27.38 1.49
N ARG A 213 -11.94 27.12 2.16
CA ARG A 213 -12.47 25.77 2.39
C ARG A 213 -13.79 25.59 1.65
N SER A 214 -13.94 24.47 0.96
CA SER A 214 -15.17 24.17 0.24
C SER A 214 -15.67 22.75 0.49
N ILE A 215 -16.98 22.57 0.39
CA ILE A 215 -17.67 21.27 0.40
C ILE A 215 -18.22 20.98 -1.00
N ASP A 216 -18.35 19.71 -1.37
CA ASP A 216 -18.91 19.32 -2.65
C ASP A 216 -20.40 19.03 -2.52
N LEU A 217 -21.21 19.83 -3.21
CA LEU A 217 -22.65 19.62 -3.28
C LEU A 217 -22.98 18.49 -4.25
N ARG A 218 -23.85 17.59 -3.83
CA ARG A 218 -24.24 16.38 -4.58
C ARG A 218 -25.72 16.39 -4.94
N SER A 219 -26.10 15.64 -5.96
CA SER A 219 -27.52 15.45 -6.29
C SER A 219 -28.20 14.47 -5.31
N ALA A 220 -29.38 14.85 -4.80
CA ALA A 220 -30.26 13.99 -3.98
C ALA A 220 -31.37 13.29 -4.77
N GLN A 221 -31.54 13.64 -6.04
CA GLN A 221 -32.67 13.09 -6.80
C GLN A 221 -32.53 11.58 -6.92
N ASP A 222 -33.64 10.86 -6.72
CA ASP A 222 -33.76 9.42 -6.90
C ASP A 222 -33.71 9.04 -8.39
N ASP A 223 -32.65 9.46 -9.05
CA ASP A 223 -32.32 9.21 -10.45
C ASP A 223 -30.89 8.66 -10.54
N SER A 224 -30.45 8.30 -11.75
CA SER A 224 -29.09 7.88 -12.09
C SER A 224 -27.98 8.88 -11.69
N ASP A 225 -28.35 10.10 -11.29
CA ASP A 225 -27.47 11.16 -10.81
C ASP A 225 -27.27 11.19 -9.30
N LEU A 226 -27.96 10.32 -8.53
CA LEU A 226 -27.85 10.30 -7.07
C LEU A 226 -26.38 10.21 -6.62
N GLY A 227 -25.95 11.18 -5.80
CA GLY A 227 -24.59 11.23 -5.25
C GLY A 227 -23.52 11.79 -6.18
N LYS A 228 -23.83 12.15 -7.44
CA LYS A 228 -22.87 12.83 -8.31
C LYS A 228 -22.64 14.27 -7.84
N ARG A 229 -21.37 14.72 -7.91
CA ARG A 229 -20.96 16.10 -7.59
C ARG A 229 -21.55 17.07 -8.61
N ILE A 230 -22.13 18.16 -8.10
CA ILE A 230 -22.70 19.26 -8.88
C ILE A 230 -21.72 20.42 -8.93
N CYS A 231 -21.31 20.92 -7.76
CA CYS A 231 -20.43 22.07 -7.61
C CYS A 231 -19.72 22.05 -6.26
N SER A 232 -18.70 22.91 -6.10
CA SER A 232 -18.12 23.19 -4.79
C SER A 232 -18.71 24.46 -4.18
N PHE A 233 -19.01 24.40 -2.90
CA PHE A 233 -19.58 25.47 -2.11
C PHE A 233 -18.58 25.94 -1.05
N CYS A 234 -18.26 27.23 -1.03
CA CYS A 234 -17.34 27.81 -0.05
C CYS A 234 -18.01 27.91 1.32
N ILE A 235 -17.34 27.46 2.38
CA ILE A 235 -17.90 27.44 3.75
C ILE A 235 -17.34 28.54 4.66
N ASP A 236 -16.36 29.31 4.21
CA ASP A 236 -15.62 30.23 5.10
C ASP A 236 -16.51 31.35 5.68
N ASP A 237 -17.53 31.80 4.94
CA ASP A 237 -18.48 32.82 5.42
C ASP A 237 -19.45 32.30 6.50
N PHE A 238 -19.42 30.99 6.76
CA PHE A 238 -20.30 30.31 7.73
C PHE A 238 -19.52 29.80 8.96
N THR A 239 -18.23 30.12 9.03
CA THR A 239 -17.37 29.77 10.16
C THR A 239 -16.91 31.01 10.92
N ASP A 240 -17.05 31.00 12.24
CA ASP A 240 -16.42 32.00 13.10
C ASP A 240 -14.91 31.72 13.26
N ASP A 241 -14.14 32.72 13.71
CA ASP A 241 -12.70 32.62 13.97
C ASP A 241 -12.32 31.48 14.95
N ASN A 242 -13.26 31.05 15.79
CA ASN A 242 -13.08 29.95 16.74
C ASN A 242 -13.38 28.56 16.13
N GLY A 243 -13.61 28.48 14.83
CA GLY A 243 -13.94 27.22 14.13
C GLY A 243 -15.37 26.72 14.37
N ARG A 244 -16.27 27.58 14.89
CA ARG A 244 -17.69 27.25 15.05
C ARG A 244 -18.41 27.45 13.73
N ILE A 245 -19.18 26.43 13.32
CA ILE A 245 -19.98 26.47 12.08
C ILE A 245 -21.41 26.89 12.44
N HIS A 246 -21.91 27.93 11.77
CA HIS A 246 -23.32 28.34 11.83
C HIS A 246 -24.17 27.39 10.98
N ALA A 247 -24.52 26.23 11.52
CA ALA A 247 -25.19 25.15 10.79
C ALA A 247 -26.52 25.59 10.15
N GLU A 248 -27.32 26.43 10.81
CA GLU A 248 -28.59 26.92 10.27
C GLU A 248 -28.39 27.81 9.04
N LYS A 249 -27.47 28.79 9.13
CA LYS A 249 -27.13 29.68 8.00
C LYS A 249 -26.56 28.89 6.82
N LEU A 250 -25.68 27.94 7.12
CA LEU A 250 -25.06 27.06 6.12
C LEU A 250 -26.11 26.16 5.45
N ALA A 251 -27.01 25.55 6.23
CA ALA A 251 -28.07 24.70 5.69
C ALA A 251 -28.99 25.52 4.76
N TYR A 252 -29.35 26.73 5.16
CA TYR A 252 -30.15 27.63 4.32
C TYR A 252 -29.45 27.99 3.00
N SER A 253 -28.17 28.36 3.04
CA SER A 253 -27.41 28.71 1.83
C SER A 253 -27.18 27.50 0.92
N VAL A 254 -26.91 26.32 1.48
CA VAL A 254 -26.77 25.08 0.72
C VAL A 254 -28.10 24.68 0.09
N GLY A 255 -29.20 24.79 0.83
CA GLY A 255 -30.56 24.51 0.35
C GLY A 255 -30.95 25.42 -0.82
N THR A 256 -30.68 26.72 -0.71
CA THR A 256 -30.95 27.70 -1.78
C THR A 256 -30.11 27.41 -3.03
N GLN A 257 -28.82 27.08 -2.89
CA GLN A 257 -28.01 26.67 -4.04
C GLN A 257 -28.53 25.40 -4.71
N LEU A 258 -28.81 24.35 -3.94
CA LEU A 258 -29.33 23.08 -4.48
C LEU A 258 -30.71 23.26 -5.16
N LYS A 259 -31.54 24.18 -4.65
CA LYS A 259 -32.82 24.57 -5.26
C LYS A 259 -32.61 25.29 -6.59
N ASN A 260 -31.62 26.18 -6.68
CA ASN A 260 -31.26 26.86 -7.93
C ASN A 260 -30.77 25.88 -9.01
N TYR A 261 -30.06 24.82 -8.60
CA TYR A 261 -29.67 23.73 -9.52
C TYR A 261 -30.79 22.72 -9.80
N GLY A 262 -31.95 22.82 -9.12
CA GLY A 262 -33.07 21.89 -9.27
C GLY A 262 -32.78 20.47 -8.78
N LYS A 263 -31.73 20.26 -7.96
CA LYS A 263 -31.25 18.94 -7.53
C LYS A 263 -31.51 18.63 -6.04
N LEU A 264 -32.36 19.42 -5.38
CA LEU A 264 -32.71 19.26 -3.96
C LEU A 264 -33.72 18.11 -3.70
N GLY A 265 -34.60 17.80 -4.65
CA GLY A 265 -35.62 16.76 -4.54
C GLY A 265 -36.85 17.13 -3.70
N ASN A 266 -36.69 17.98 -2.68
CA ASN A 266 -37.74 18.44 -1.76
C ASN A 266 -37.86 19.98 -1.75
N ASP A 267 -38.91 20.52 -1.10
CA ASP A 267 -39.14 21.96 -0.94
C ASP A 267 -38.14 22.64 0.02
N GLU A 268 -37.72 21.91 1.06
CA GLU A 268 -36.78 22.37 2.10
C GLU A 268 -35.66 21.35 2.36
N ILE A 269 -34.55 21.83 2.89
CA ILE A 269 -33.41 20.99 3.25
C ILE A 269 -33.66 20.30 4.61
N SER A 270 -33.84 18.98 4.59
CA SER A 270 -33.94 18.19 5.82
C SER A 270 -32.57 18.06 6.52
N SER A 271 -32.56 17.81 7.83
CA SER A 271 -31.33 17.56 8.59
C SER A 271 -30.53 16.37 8.04
N SER A 272 -31.21 15.32 7.56
CA SER A 272 -30.56 14.18 6.92
C SER A 272 -29.89 14.56 5.59
N ARG A 273 -30.56 15.45 4.82
CA ARG A 273 -30.05 15.97 3.55
C ARG A 273 -28.81 16.84 3.79
N PHE A 274 -28.86 17.72 4.77
CA PHE A 274 -27.72 18.54 5.18
C PHE A 274 -26.55 17.67 5.65
N ALA A 275 -26.80 16.67 6.49
CA ALA A 275 -25.77 15.74 6.94
C ALA A 275 -25.12 14.99 5.76
N PHE A 276 -25.90 14.56 4.77
CA PHE A 276 -25.39 13.90 3.58
C PHE A 276 -24.43 14.77 2.75
N GLU A 277 -24.72 16.06 2.61
CA GLU A 277 -23.82 17.01 1.93
C GLU A 277 -22.53 17.25 2.72
N MET A 278 -22.59 17.19 4.04
CA MET A 278 -21.42 17.36 4.91
C MET A 278 -20.52 16.11 4.98
N ILE A 279 -20.96 14.95 4.48
CA ILE A 279 -20.12 13.74 4.44
C ILE A 279 -18.97 13.97 3.46
N ALA A 280 -17.74 13.89 3.95
CA ALA A 280 -16.53 13.84 3.14
C ALA A 280 -16.19 12.38 2.81
N ALA A 281 -15.86 12.10 1.55
CA ALA A 281 -15.30 10.82 1.16
C ALA A 281 -13.84 10.73 1.63
N ALA A 282 -13.38 9.52 1.96
CA ALA A 282 -11.98 9.26 2.30
C ALA A 282 -11.05 9.82 1.21
N HIS A 283 -10.11 10.67 1.61
CA HIS A 283 -9.18 11.27 0.67
C HIS A 283 -8.23 10.22 0.11
N ARG A 284 -7.81 10.46 -1.13
CA ARG A 284 -6.90 9.58 -1.87
C ARG A 284 -5.76 10.39 -2.43
N ALA A 285 -4.54 9.94 -2.18
CA ALA A 285 -3.33 10.46 -2.78
C ALA A 285 -2.80 9.45 -3.81
N LYS A 286 -2.52 9.94 -5.01
CA LYS A 286 -1.98 9.16 -6.13
C LYS A 286 -0.53 9.57 -6.35
N PHE A 287 0.37 8.60 -6.28
CA PHE A 287 1.78 8.78 -6.52
C PHE A 287 2.16 7.97 -7.76
N LYS A 288 2.67 8.65 -8.78
CA LYS A 288 3.24 8.00 -9.96
C LYS A 288 4.75 8.00 -9.80
N ARG A 289 5.37 6.86 -10.09
CA ARG A 289 6.81 6.78 -10.21
C ARG A 289 7.21 7.57 -11.45
N SER A 290 8.06 8.58 -11.28
CA SER A 290 8.65 9.27 -12.43
C SER A 290 9.64 8.33 -13.10
N SER A 291 9.45 8.08 -14.40
CA SER A 291 10.45 7.46 -15.28
C SER A 291 11.59 8.45 -15.53
N GLY A 292 12.28 8.86 -14.48
CA GLY A 292 13.54 9.58 -14.61
C GLY A 292 14.58 8.56 -15.04
N GLU A 293 15.10 8.72 -16.26
CA GLU A 293 16.34 8.07 -16.69
C GLU A 293 17.41 8.32 -15.60
N VAL A 294 17.97 7.24 -15.09
CA VAL A 294 19.17 7.25 -14.23
C VAL A 294 20.39 7.39 -15.13
#